data_AF-A5UTB5-F1
#
_entry.id   AF-A5UTB5-F1
#
_cell.length_a   1.000
_cell.length_b   1.000
_cell.length_c   1.000
_cell.angle_alpha   90.00
_cell.angle_beta   90.00
_cell.angle_gamma   90.00
#
_symmetry.space_group_name_H-M   'P 1'
#
loop_
_entity.id
_entity.type
_entity.pdbx_description
1 polymer ?
#
loop_
_entity_poly.entity_id
_entity_poly.type
_entity_poly.pdbx_seq_one_letter_code
_entity_poly.pdbx_strand_id
1 'polypeptide(L)'
;MAGTYNRDQIRAALALTDPAVSSFLDLQTGNVVSITEGDPSPANQELSALIMESYGDRFRYIPGGNPAADDAAVSAWLENEGLM
;
A
#
# COMPACT_ATOMS: atom_id res chain seq x y z
N MET A 1 2.78 15.96 10.85
CA MET A 1 3.71 15.14 11.64
C MET A 1 3.86 13.83 10.89
N ALA A 2 5.07 13.52 10.40
CA ALA A 2 5.34 12.29 9.68
C ALA A 2 5.07 11.11 10.61
N GLY A 3 3.87 10.52 10.52
CA GLY A 3 3.61 9.23 11.13
C GLY A 3 4.57 8.26 10.49
N THR A 4 5.46 7.67 11.29
CA THR A 4 6.48 6.73 10.81
C THR A 4 5.79 5.62 10.02
N TYR A 5 5.92 5.64 8.69
CA TYR A 5 5.32 4.64 7.83
C TYR A 5 5.82 3.25 8.21
N ASN A 6 4.93 2.27 8.22
CA ASN A 6 5.27 0.89 8.55
C ASN A 6 6.07 0.26 7.39
N ARG A 7 7.39 0.46 7.45
CA ARG A 7 8.34 -0.02 6.43
C ARG A 7 8.28 -1.52 6.23
N ASP A 8 7.98 -2.29 7.27
CA ASP A 8 7.87 -3.75 7.18
C ASP A 8 6.65 -4.16 6.34
N GLN A 9 5.50 -3.51 6.57
CA GLN A 9 4.31 -3.72 5.76
C GLN A 9 4.50 -3.25 4.30
N ILE A 10 5.19 -2.12 4.09
CA ILE A 10 5.53 -1.66 2.74
C ILE A 10 6.43 -2.67 2.04
N ARG A 11 7.45 -3.20 2.73
CA ARG A 11 8.32 -4.25 2.19
C ARG A 11 7.54 -5.48 1.78
N ALA A 12 6.65 -5.95 2.65
CA ALA A 12 5.80 -7.11 2.37
C ALA A 12 4.88 -6.87 1.16
N ALA A 13 4.32 -5.66 1.01
CA ALA A 13 3.50 -5.29 -0.13
C ALA A 13 4.29 -5.18 -1.44
N LEU A 14 5.50 -4.61 -1.41
CA LEU A 14 6.41 -4.58 -2.57
C LEU A 14 6.82 -6.01 -3.00
N ALA A 15 6.98 -6.90 -2.02
CA ALA A 15 7.29 -8.32 -2.26
C ALA A 15 6.10 -9.16 -2.72
N LEU A 16 4.88 -8.64 -2.62
CA LEU A 16 3.69 -9.38 -2.99
C LEU A 16 3.64 -9.60 -4.50
N THR A 17 3.57 -10.87 -4.91
CA THR A 17 3.51 -11.26 -6.33
C THR A 17 2.11 -11.69 -6.76
N ASP A 18 1.14 -11.68 -5.85
CA ASP A 18 -0.24 -12.07 -6.15
C ASP A 18 -0.94 -10.93 -6.91
N PRO A 19 -1.27 -11.12 -8.21
CA PRO A 19 -1.93 -10.08 -8.99
C PRO A 19 -3.37 -9.83 -8.54
N ALA A 20 -3.99 -10.76 -7.79
CA ALA A 20 -5.34 -10.59 -7.28
C ALA A 20 -5.39 -9.67 -6.05
N VAL A 21 -4.24 -9.22 -5.54
CA VAL A 21 -4.17 -8.38 -4.34
C VAL A 21 -3.53 -7.03 -4.68
N SER A 22 -4.28 -5.96 -4.45
CA SER A 22 -3.76 -4.59 -4.57
C SER A 22 -3.47 -4.03 -3.18
N SER A 23 -2.26 -3.50 -2.99
CA SER A 23 -1.81 -2.96 -1.70
C SER A 23 -1.65 -1.44 -1.76
N PHE A 24 -2.04 -0.76 -0.68
CA PHE A 24 -2.06 0.69 -0.58
C PHE A 24 -1.54 1.13 0.79
N LEU A 25 -0.66 2.13 0.83
CA LEU A 25 -0.27 2.80 2.07
C LEU A 25 -1.33 3.84 2.44
N ASP A 26 -1.89 3.74 3.63
CA ASP A 26 -2.71 4.78 4.24
C ASP A 26 -1.79 5.83 4.90
N LEU A 27 -1.69 7.01 4.30
CA LEU A 27 -0.87 8.12 4.79
C LEU A 27 -1.36 8.69 6.11
N GLN A 28 -2.64 8.48 6.46
CA GLN A 28 -3.20 8.95 7.73
C GLN A 28 -2.75 8.07 8.90
N THR A 29 -2.68 6.75 8.70
CA THR A 29 -2.35 5.79 9.77
C THR A 29 -0.91 5.29 9.70
N GLY A 30 -0.27 5.41 8.53
CA GLY A 30 1.06 4.88 8.24
C GLY A 30 1.09 3.38 7.97
N ASN A 31 -0.07 2.71 7.85
CA ASN A 31 -0.17 1.28 7.65
C ASN A 31 -0.51 0.94 6.19
N VAL A 32 -0.16 -0.27 5.77
CA VAL A 32 -0.60 -0.81 4.49
C VAL A 32 -1.91 -1.54 4.66
N VAL A 33 -2.85 -1.26 3.75
CA VAL A 33 -4.10 -1.96 3.57
C VAL A 33 -4.08 -2.66 2.21
N SER A 34 -4.78 -3.78 2.10
CA SER A 34 -4.86 -4.53 0.86
C SER A 34 -6.30 -4.85 0.52
N ILE A 35 -6.63 -4.82 -0.77
CA ILE A 35 -7.91 -5.29 -1.30
C ILE A 35 -7.66 -6.51 -2.17
N THR A 36 -8.56 -7.47 -2.10
CA THR A 36 -8.55 -8.65 -2.95
C THR A 36 -9.55 -8.43 -4.09
N GLU A 37 -9.10 -8.58 -5.33
CA GLU A 37 -9.95 -8.47 -6.50
C GLU A 37 -11.00 -9.59 -6.51
N GLY A 38 -12.27 -9.19 -6.67
CA GLY A 38 -13.39 -10.13 -6.71
C GLY A 38 -13.88 -10.61 -5.34
N ASP A 39 -13.29 -10.17 -4.22
CA ASP A 39 -13.83 -10.45 -2.88
C ASP A 39 -15.11 -9.62 -2.64
N PRO A 40 -16.29 -10.29 -2.48
CA PRO A 40 -17.58 -9.62 -2.32
C PRO A 40 -17.89 -9.25 -0.86
N SER A 41 -16.94 -9.42 0.07
CA SER A 41 -17.15 -9.07 1.47
C SER A 41 -17.42 -7.57 1.62
N PRO A 42 -18.34 -7.18 2.52
CA PRO A 42 -18.64 -5.77 2.77
C PRO A 42 -17.38 -4.96 3.12
N ALA A 43 -16.50 -5.53 3.94
CA ALA A 43 -15.26 -4.87 4.36
C ALA A 43 -14.32 -4.54 3.17
N ASN A 44 -14.17 -5.46 2.21
CA ASN A 44 -13.35 -5.23 1.02
C ASN A 44 -13.98 -4.18 0.09
N GLN A 45 -15.31 -4.19 -0.05
CA GLN A 45 -16.04 -3.19 -0.85
C GLN A 45 -15.98 -1.78 -0.23
N GLU A 46 -16.19 -1.67 1.08
CA GLU A 46 -16.06 -0.42 1.83
C GLU A 46 -14.65 0.15 1.74
N LEU A 47 -13.63 -0.70 1.90
CA LEU A 47 -12.24 -0.30 1.76
C LEU A 47 -11.92 0.13 0.33
N SER A 48 -12.37 -0.61 -0.69
CA SER A 48 -12.17 -0.25 -2.09
C SER A 48 -12.82 1.09 -2.42
N ALA A 49 -14.04 1.35 -1.95
CA ALA A 49 -14.72 2.62 -2.17
C ALA A 49 -13.97 3.78 -1.51
N LEU A 50 -13.51 3.59 -0.26
CA LEU A 50 -12.71 4.56 0.47
C LEU A 50 -11.37 4.87 -0.23
N ILE A 51 -10.69 3.83 -0.72
CA ILE A 51 -9.44 3.99 -1.47
C ILE A 51 -9.69 4.78 -2.74
N MET A 52 -10.74 4.46 -3.51
CA MET A 52 -11.06 5.18 -4.75
C MET A 52 -11.42 6.64 -4.50
N GLU A 53 -12.15 6.95 -3.43
CA GLU A 53 -12.54 8.32 -3.08
C GLU A 53 -11.34 9.17 -2.64
N SER A 54 -10.41 8.58 -1.88
CA SER A 54 -9.26 9.28 -1.29
C SER A 54 -7.93 8.91 -1.95
N TYR A 55 -7.97 8.37 -3.18
CA TYR A 55 -6.77 7.92 -3.88
C TYR A 55 -5.86 9.10 -4.20
N GLY A 56 -4.58 8.97 -3.87
CA GLY A 56 -3.59 10.01 -4.11
C GLY A 56 -3.60 11.17 -3.11
N ASP A 57 -4.60 11.27 -2.24
CA ASP A 57 -4.59 12.17 -1.09
C ASP A 57 -4.22 11.41 0.18
N ARG A 58 -5.00 10.37 0.51
CA ARG A 58 -4.79 9.52 1.69
C ARG A 58 -4.10 8.21 1.35
N PHE A 59 -4.43 7.60 0.22
CA PHE A 59 -3.90 6.28 -0.15
C PHE A 59 -2.88 6.38 -1.27
N ARG A 60 -1.72 5.72 -1.09
CA ARG A 60 -0.69 5.56 -2.13
C ARG A 60 -0.61 4.11 -2.56
N TYR A 61 -0.67 3.85 -3.85
CA TYR A 61 -0.53 2.50 -4.38
C TYR A 61 0.89 1.97 -4.22
N ILE A 62 1.02 0.71 -3.81
CA ILE A 62 2.30 0.02 -3.72
C ILE A 62 2.39 -0.99 -4.88
N PRO A 63 3.26 -0.76 -5.88
CA PRO A 63 3.45 -1.70 -6.97
C PRO A 63 4.18 -2.94 -6.44
N GLY A 64 3.44 -4.03 -6.27
CA GLY A 64 4.02 -5.34 -5.95
C GLY A 64 4.90 -5.90 -7.08
N GLY A 65 5.34 -7.14 -6.95
CA GLY A 65 6.09 -7.85 -7.97
C GLY A 65 7.61 -7.79 -7.81
N ASN A 66 8.12 -7.26 -6.70
CA ASN A 66 9.55 -7.33 -6.35
C ASN A 66 9.79 -8.34 -5.21
N PRO A 67 9.86 -9.66 -5.49
CA PRO A 67 10.00 -10.69 -4.44
C PRO A 67 11.28 -10.57 -3.60
N ALA A 68 12.24 -9.77 -4.05
CA ALA A 68 13.48 -9.45 -3.33
C ALA A 68 13.45 -8.06 -2.67
N ALA A 69 12.26 -7.48 -2.45
CA ALA A 69 12.11 -6.17 -1.83
C ALA A 69 12.81 -6.14 -0.46
N ASP A 70 13.74 -5.20 -0.32
CA ASP A 70 14.53 -4.96 0.87
C ASP A 70 14.31 -3.51 1.37
N ASP A 71 15.09 -3.08 2.37
CA ASP A 71 14.99 -1.71 2.88
C ASP A 71 15.34 -0.64 1.83
N ALA A 72 16.23 -0.95 0.89
CA ALA A 72 16.56 -0.03 -0.20
C ALA A 72 15.38 0.15 -1.14
N ALA A 73 14.65 -0.92 -1.47
CA ALA A 73 13.42 -0.85 -2.26
C ALA A 73 12.33 -0.04 -1.55
N VAL A 74 12.15 -0.21 -0.24
CA VAL A 74 11.19 0.57 0.56
C VAL A 74 11.56 2.06 0.56
N SER A 75 12.84 2.37 0.78
CA SER A 75 13.34 3.74 0.75
C SER A 75 13.14 4.38 -0.63
N ALA A 76 13.55 3.70 -1.70
CA ALA A 76 13.39 4.21 -3.05
C ALA A 76 11.92 4.48 -3.41
N TRP A 77 11.00 3.62 -2.97
CA TRP A 77 9.57 3.84 -3.16
C TRP A 77 9.07 5.05 -2.36
N LEU A 78 9.42 5.18 -1.07
CA LEU A 78 9.04 6.35 -0.26
C LEU A 78 9.57 7.66 -0.85
N GLU A 79 10.80 7.68 -1.36
CA GLU A 79 11.39 8.84 -2.05
C GLU A 79 10.61 9.18 -3.32
N ASN A 80 10.28 8.18 -4.14
CA ASN A 80 9.52 8.36 -5.37
C ASN A 80 8.11 8.94 -5.11
N GLU A 81 7.49 8.53 -4.01
CA GLU A 81 6.17 9.04 -3.60
C GLU A 81 6.23 10.40 -2.87
N GLY A 82 7.43 10.97 -2.66
CA GLY A 82 7.62 12.23 -1.95
C GLY A 82 7.32 12.15 -0.46
N LEU A 83 7.54 10.97 0.14
CA LEU A 83 7.21 10.63 1.53
C LEU A 83 8.45 10.57 2.45
N MET A 84 9.62 11.02 1.98
CA MET A 84 10.85 11.18 2.77
C MET A 84 11.08 12.61 3.24
#